data_AF-A0A4Q2EHE9-F1
#
_entry.id   AF-A0A4Q2EHE9-F1
#
_cell.length_a   1.000
_cell.length_b   1.000
_cell.length_c   1.000
_cell.angle_alpha   90.00
_cell.angle_beta   90.00
_cell.angle_gamma   90.00
#
_symmetry.space_group_name_H-M   'P 1'
#
loop_
_entity.id
_entity.type
_entity.pdbx_description
1 polymer ?
#
loop_
_entity_poly.entity_id
_entity_poly.type
_entity_poly.pdbx_seq_one_letter_code
_entity_poly.pdbx_strand_id
1 'polypeptide(L)'
;MKLAQALAERAAVQTRLGELSGRLASSALVQEGESPVEDPAGLLAEAEHCFERLTWLVSAINATNAATQFEPGVTVTDAIARRDTLARRRTFLADAASAATPGNRMGRSEIKFVPTLDVAALRKQADDAAQAYRQLDDRLQGLNWSVDLQEP
;
A
#
# COMPACT_ATOMS: atom_id res chain seq x y z
N MET A 1 11.36 0.30 -19.52
CA MET A 1 10.08 -0.39 -19.14
C MET A 1 9.04 0.66 -18.77
N LYS A 2 7.74 0.33 -18.78
CA LYS A 2 6.70 1.25 -18.27
C LYS A 2 6.74 1.32 -16.75
N LEU A 3 6.34 2.46 -16.16
CA LEU A 3 6.25 2.64 -14.71
C LEU A 3 5.34 1.58 -14.06
N ALA A 4 4.22 1.24 -14.70
CA ALA A 4 3.34 0.15 -14.26
C ALA A 4 4.06 -1.20 -14.16
N GLN A 5 4.92 -1.53 -15.13
CA GLN A 5 5.70 -2.76 -15.14
C GLN A 5 6.73 -2.75 -14.00
N ALA A 6 7.40 -1.62 -13.76
CA ALA A 6 8.34 -1.46 -12.65
C ALA A 6 7.66 -1.63 -11.28
N LEU A 7 6.44 -1.07 -11.12
CA LEU A 7 5.64 -1.22 -9.90
C LEU A 7 5.23 -2.68 -9.67
N ALA A 8 4.83 -3.39 -10.72
CA ALA A 8 4.50 -4.82 -10.65
C ALA A 8 5.75 -5.65 -10.31
N GLU A 9 6.89 -5.36 -10.94
CA GLU A 9 8.16 -6.03 -10.67
C GLU A 9 8.60 -5.81 -9.22
N ARG A 10 8.48 -4.57 -8.70
CA ARG A 10 8.77 -4.27 -7.29
C ARG A 10 7.95 -5.13 -6.34
N ALA A 11 6.65 -5.27 -6.60
CA ALA A 11 5.76 -6.11 -5.79
C ALA A 11 6.14 -7.59 -5.87
N ALA A 12 6.50 -8.08 -7.06
CA ALA A 12 6.96 -9.45 -7.26
C ALA A 12 8.28 -9.73 -6.51
N VAL A 13 9.26 -8.83 -6.58
CA VAL A 13 10.54 -8.95 -5.86
C VAL A 13 10.32 -8.96 -4.34
N GLN A 14 9.44 -8.09 -3.82
CA GLN A 14 9.10 -8.09 -2.39
C GLN A 14 8.41 -9.40 -1.95
N THR A 15 7.54 -9.94 -2.79
CA THR A 15 6.90 -11.25 -2.54
C THR A 15 7.95 -12.35 -2.49
N ARG A 16 8.88 -12.36 -3.47
CA ARG A 16 9.98 -13.32 -3.54
C ARG A 16 10.88 -13.28 -2.31
N LEU A 17 11.21 -12.08 -1.81
CA LEU A 17 11.96 -11.92 -0.56
C LEU A 17 11.21 -12.54 0.64
N GLY A 18 9.89 -12.41 0.70
CA GLY A 18 9.06 -13.07 1.70
C GLY A 18 9.12 -14.60 1.62
N GLU A 19 9.05 -15.15 0.41
CA GLU A 19 9.20 -16.60 0.18
C GLU A 19 10.59 -17.11 0.59
N LEU A 20 11.65 -16.39 0.19
CA LEU A 20 13.03 -16.71 0.54
C LEU A 20 13.24 -16.68 2.05
N SER A 21 12.64 -15.70 2.75
CA SER A 21 12.68 -15.63 4.21
C SER A 21 12.07 -16.89 4.87
N GLY A 22 10.93 -17.37 4.36
CA GLY A 22 10.31 -18.61 4.83
C GLY A 22 11.17 -19.85 4.58
N ARG A 23 11.73 -19.98 3.37
CA ARG A 23 12.61 -21.11 2.97
C ARG A 23 13.92 -21.13 3.74
N LEU A 24 14.48 -19.95 4.01
CA LEU A 24 15.66 -19.81 4.88
C LEU A 24 15.32 -20.25 6.31
N ALA A 25 14.19 -19.81 6.86
CA ALA A 25 13.79 -20.21 8.20
C ALA A 25 13.65 -21.73 8.35
N SER A 26 13.12 -22.43 7.33
CA SER A 26 13.01 -23.89 7.35
C SER A 26 14.35 -24.62 7.14
N SER A 27 15.36 -23.95 6.60
CA SER A 27 16.68 -24.53 6.29
C SER A 27 17.81 -24.03 7.20
N ALA A 28 17.48 -23.14 8.15
CA ALA A 28 18.46 -22.47 9.01
C ALA A 28 19.09 -23.40 10.06
N LEU A 29 18.38 -24.47 10.44
CA LEU A 29 18.83 -25.45 11.42
C LEU A 29 18.39 -26.84 10.97
N VAL A 30 19.25 -27.83 11.21
CA VAL A 30 18.98 -29.25 11.00
C VAL A 30 19.46 -30.05 12.20
N GLN A 31 19.00 -31.29 12.33
CA GLN A 31 19.52 -32.18 13.37
C GLN A 31 20.96 -32.58 13.04
N GLU A 32 21.71 -32.99 14.06
CA GLU A 32 23.07 -33.47 13.87
C GLU A 32 23.08 -34.67 12.92
N GLY A 33 23.87 -34.58 11.85
CA GLY A 33 23.97 -35.61 10.81
C GLY A 33 22.96 -35.48 9.67
N GLU A 34 22.02 -34.54 9.72
CA GLU A 34 21.11 -34.24 8.62
C GLU A 34 21.64 -33.13 7.69
N SER A 35 21.09 -33.04 6.49
CA SER A 35 21.34 -31.94 5.56
C SER A 35 20.06 -31.13 5.36
N PRO A 36 20.17 -29.80 5.20
CA PRO A 36 19.00 -28.98 4.94
C PRO A 36 18.37 -29.34 3.60
N VAL A 37 17.05 -29.18 3.52
CA VAL A 37 16.27 -29.48 2.29
C VAL A 37 16.70 -28.59 1.13
N GLU A 38 17.13 -27.36 1.44
CA GLU A 38 17.63 -26.38 0.49
C GLU A 38 18.96 -25.80 0.97
N ASP A 39 19.82 -25.39 0.04
CA ASP A 39 21.10 -24.77 0.38
C ASP A 39 20.90 -23.35 0.96
N PRO A 40 21.18 -23.10 2.25
CA PRO A 40 21.00 -21.79 2.84
C PRO A 40 21.90 -20.72 2.22
N ALA A 41 23.10 -21.09 1.75
CA ALA A 41 24.02 -20.14 1.13
C ALA A 41 23.49 -19.68 -0.24
N GLY A 42 22.99 -20.61 -1.06
CA GLY A 42 22.32 -20.29 -2.32
C GLY A 42 21.07 -19.42 -2.12
N LEU A 43 20.26 -19.72 -1.10
CA LEU A 43 19.08 -18.89 -0.76
C LEU A 43 19.46 -17.47 -0.35
N LEU A 44 20.55 -17.29 0.42
CA LEU A 44 21.07 -15.97 0.77
C LEU A 44 21.59 -15.20 -0.45
N ALA A 45 22.30 -15.88 -1.36
CA ALA A 45 22.77 -15.25 -2.60
C ALA A 45 21.60 -14.81 -3.49
N GLU A 46 20.54 -15.62 -3.60
CA GLU A 46 19.33 -15.24 -4.32
C GLU A 46 18.64 -14.02 -3.67
N ALA A 47 18.61 -13.97 -2.34
CA ALA A 47 18.06 -12.82 -1.61
C ALA A 47 18.87 -11.54 -1.86
N GLU A 48 20.20 -11.62 -1.93
CA GLU A 48 21.06 -10.47 -2.22
C GLU A 48 20.74 -9.87 -3.59
N HIS A 49 20.62 -10.70 -4.64
CA HIS A 49 20.19 -10.24 -5.96
C HIS A 49 18.80 -9.60 -5.94
N CYS A 50 17.88 -10.13 -5.14
CA CYS A 50 16.57 -9.51 -4.95
C CYS A 50 16.66 -8.14 -4.28
N PHE A 51 17.54 -7.96 -3.29
CA PHE A 51 17.76 -6.66 -2.63
C PHE A 51 18.39 -5.63 -3.56
N GLU A 52 19.40 -6.03 -4.35
CA GLU A 52 19.99 -5.18 -5.39
C GLU A 52 18.92 -4.71 -6.38
N ARG A 53 18.10 -5.65 -6.87
CA ARG A 53 17.03 -5.35 -7.82
C ARG A 53 15.95 -4.45 -7.22
N LEU A 54 15.55 -4.71 -5.97
CA LEU A 54 14.58 -3.88 -5.25
C LEU A 54 15.09 -2.45 -5.08
N THR A 55 16.36 -2.29 -4.72
CA THR A 55 17.00 -0.98 -4.55
C THR A 55 16.98 -0.18 -5.86
N TRP A 56 17.35 -0.82 -6.97
CA TRP A 56 17.28 -0.21 -8.29
C TRP A 56 15.86 0.22 -8.65
N LEU A 57 14.87 -0.67 -8.49
CA LEU A 57 13.47 -0.40 -8.81
C LEU A 57 12.91 0.76 -8.00
N VAL A 58 13.14 0.78 -6.68
CA VAL A 58 12.67 1.85 -5.79
C VAL A 58 13.27 3.20 -6.22
N SER A 59 14.57 3.22 -6.52
CA SER A 59 15.27 4.46 -6.91
C SER A 59 14.73 5.00 -8.24
N ALA A 60 14.62 4.14 -9.26
CA ALA A 60 14.09 4.47 -10.58
C ALA A 60 12.63 4.96 -10.52
N ILE A 61 11.78 4.27 -9.76
CA ILE A 61 10.36 4.63 -9.57
C ILE A 61 10.25 5.99 -8.90
N ASN A 62 11.02 6.23 -7.83
CA ASN A 62 10.97 7.50 -7.10
C ASN A 62 11.44 8.67 -7.97
N ALA A 63 12.53 8.50 -8.72
CA ALA A 63 13.02 9.51 -9.66
C ALA A 63 11.96 9.82 -10.74
N THR A 64 11.37 8.78 -11.33
CA THR A 64 10.31 8.91 -12.34
C THR A 64 9.10 9.66 -11.79
N ASN A 65 8.64 9.31 -10.58
CA ASN A 65 7.49 9.95 -9.95
C ASN A 65 7.75 11.43 -9.64
N ALA A 66 8.95 11.77 -9.18
CA ALA A 66 9.33 13.14 -8.87
C ALA A 66 9.46 14.01 -10.13
N ALA A 67 9.90 13.43 -11.25
CA ALA A 67 10.09 14.15 -12.50
C ALA A 67 8.82 14.23 -13.38
N THR A 68 7.83 13.38 -13.15
CA THR A 68 6.62 13.32 -13.99
C THR A 68 5.53 14.26 -13.47
N GLN A 69 4.99 15.09 -14.35
CA GLN A 69 3.84 15.95 -14.02
C GLN A 69 2.54 15.14 -14.08
N PHE A 70 1.75 15.24 -13.01
CA PHE A 70 0.39 14.75 -12.94
C PHE A 70 -0.62 15.81 -13.43
N GLU A 71 -0.38 17.06 -13.05
CA GLU A 71 -1.09 18.28 -13.47
C GLU A 71 -0.06 19.43 -13.58
N PRO A 72 -0.40 20.57 -14.20
CA PRO A 72 0.51 21.72 -14.27
C PRO A 72 1.00 22.13 -12.88
N GLY A 73 2.31 21.99 -12.64
CA GLY A 73 2.95 22.31 -11.35
C GLY A 73 2.74 21.28 -10.23
N VAL A 74 2.17 20.11 -10.51
CA VAL A 74 1.93 19.03 -9.54
C VAL A 74 2.58 17.74 -10.05
N THR A 75 3.47 17.14 -9.26
CA THR A 75 4.14 15.90 -9.63
C THR A 75 3.27 14.66 -9.35
N VAL A 76 3.65 13.51 -9.92
CA VAL A 76 3.06 12.22 -9.53
C VAL A 76 3.26 11.95 -8.04
N THR A 77 4.41 12.32 -7.49
CA THR A 77 4.67 12.22 -6.04
C THR A 77 3.66 13.02 -5.21
N ASP A 78 3.33 14.25 -5.62
CA ASP A 78 2.32 15.08 -4.95
C ASP A 78 0.92 14.45 -5.04
N ALA A 79 0.58 13.91 -6.21
CA ALA A 79 -0.69 13.23 -6.44
C ALA A 79 -0.83 11.96 -5.58
N ILE A 80 0.24 11.17 -5.44
CA ILE A 80 0.28 10.01 -4.53
C ILE A 80 0.02 10.45 -3.08
N ALA A 81 0.69 11.50 -2.61
CA ALA A 81 0.49 12.00 -1.24
C ALA A 81 -0.97 12.46 -1.00
N ARG A 82 -1.59 13.12 -1.98
CA ARG A 82 -3.01 13.51 -1.93
C ARG A 82 -3.91 12.28 -1.88
N ARG A 83 -3.66 11.28 -2.72
CA ARG A 83 -4.42 10.02 -2.75
C ARG A 83 -4.36 9.31 -1.41
N ASP A 84 -3.17 9.15 -0.85
CA ASP A 84 -2.96 8.43 0.40
C ASP A 84 -3.63 9.16 1.58
N THR A 85 -3.60 10.50 1.55
CA THR A 85 -4.33 11.34 2.51
C THR A 85 -5.84 11.18 2.38
N LEU A 86 -6.39 11.12 1.16
CA LEU A 86 -7.82 10.87 0.93
C LEU A 86 -8.23 9.48 1.40
N ALA A 87 -7.40 8.45 1.17
CA ALA A 87 -7.62 7.10 1.67
C ALA A 87 -7.69 7.06 3.20
N ARG A 88 -6.79 7.78 3.88
CA ARG A 88 -6.81 7.88 5.34
C ARG A 88 -8.00 8.69 5.86
N ARG A 89 -8.34 9.79 5.19
CA ARG A 89 -9.46 10.66 5.55
C ARG A 89 -10.80 9.92 5.46
N ARG A 90 -11.04 9.16 4.38
CA ARG A 90 -12.29 8.38 4.25
C ARG A 90 -12.45 7.37 5.38
N THR A 91 -11.38 6.66 5.76
CA THR A 91 -11.41 5.67 6.84
C THR A 91 -11.67 6.35 8.18
N PHE A 92 -10.92 7.40 8.48
CA PHE A 92 -11.08 8.15 9.74
C PHE A 92 -12.51 8.68 9.93
N LEU A 93 -13.12 9.25 8.89
CA LEU A 93 -14.49 9.77 8.96
C LEU A 93 -15.53 8.66 9.07
N ALA A 94 -15.34 7.55 8.36
CA ALA A 94 -16.22 6.38 8.45
C ALA A 94 -16.17 5.76 9.86
N ASP A 95 -14.98 5.63 10.44
CA ASP A 95 -14.78 5.11 11.80
C ASP A 95 -15.43 6.02 12.84
N ALA A 96 -15.25 7.34 12.73
CA ALA A 96 -15.90 8.31 13.60
C ALA A 96 -17.44 8.24 13.51
N ALA A 97 -17.98 8.13 12.29
CA ALA A 97 -19.42 7.96 12.09
C ALA A 97 -19.95 6.64 12.68
N SER A 98 -19.18 5.55 12.55
CA SER A 98 -19.50 4.24 13.11
C SER A 98 -19.53 4.30 14.64
N ALA A 99 -18.49 4.86 15.26
CA ALA A 99 -18.40 5.02 16.71
C ALA A 99 -19.51 5.92 17.29
N ALA A 100 -19.94 6.94 16.54
CA ALA A 100 -21.03 7.82 16.94
C ALA A 100 -22.43 7.24 16.64
N THR A 101 -22.54 6.08 15.98
CA THR A 101 -23.83 5.42 15.72
C THR A 101 -24.26 4.60 16.94
N PRO A 102 -25.35 4.96 17.65
CA PRO A 102 -25.79 4.19 18.81
C PRO A 102 -26.29 2.80 18.41
N GLY A 103 -25.94 1.78 19.20
CA GLY A 103 -26.45 0.41 19.01
C GLY A 103 -27.95 0.27 19.29
N ASN A 104 -28.51 -0.87 18.89
CA ASN A 104 -29.90 -1.22 19.22
C ASN A 104 -30.04 -1.50 20.71
N ARG A 105 -31.13 -0.99 21.31
CA ARG A 105 -31.47 -1.28 22.70
C ARG A 105 -32.22 -2.60 22.83
N MET A 106 -31.94 -3.32 23.91
CA MET A 106 -32.69 -4.53 24.27
C MET A 106 -33.81 -4.26 25.29
N GLY A 107 -33.87 -3.07 25.91
CA GLY A 107 -34.88 -2.74 26.92
C GLY A 107 -35.27 -1.26 27.00
N ARG A 108 -36.48 -0.98 27.51
CA ARG A 108 -37.02 0.38 27.68
C ARG A 108 -36.42 1.15 28.86
N SER A 109 -35.83 0.47 29.84
CA SER A 109 -35.23 1.05 31.05
C SER A 109 -33.75 1.42 30.90
N GLU A 110 -33.14 1.18 29.74
CA GLU A 110 -31.70 1.40 29.50
C GLU A 110 -31.39 2.87 29.17
N ILE A 111 -30.30 3.40 29.75
CA ILE A 111 -29.87 4.79 29.58
C ILE A 111 -29.46 5.04 28.11
N LYS A 112 -29.93 6.16 27.54
CA LYS A 112 -29.67 6.55 26.15
C LYS A 112 -28.24 7.07 25.97
N PHE A 113 -27.47 6.43 25.10
CA PHE A 113 -26.34 7.09 24.44
C PHE A 113 -26.84 8.03 23.34
N VAL A 114 -26.36 9.26 23.35
CA VAL A 114 -26.65 10.28 22.33
C VAL A 114 -25.35 10.59 21.59
N PRO A 115 -25.36 10.60 20.24
CA PRO A 115 -24.18 11.01 19.48
C PRO A 115 -23.79 12.44 19.83
N THR A 116 -22.49 12.68 20.01
CA THR A 116 -21.91 14.03 20.13
C THR A 116 -21.45 14.60 18.79
N LEU A 117 -21.56 13.81 17.73
CA LEU A 117 -21.14 14.12 16.36
C LEU A 117 -22.32 13.96 15.41
N ASP A 118 -22.34 14.75 14.34
CA ASP A 118 -23.29 14.57 13.24
C ASP A 118 -22.86 13.39 12.35
N VAL A 119 -23.48 12.22 12.61
CA VAL A 119 -23.21 10.98 11.88
C VAL A 119 -23.49 11.12 10.39
N ALA A 120 -24.54 11.85 9.99
CA ALA A 120 -24.91 11.99 8.59
C ALA A 120 -23.88 12.85 7.84
N ALA A 121 -23.45 13.96 8.44
CA ALA A 121 -22.41 14.81 7.88
C ALA A 121 -21.06 14.07 7.76
N LEU A 122 -20.68 13.28 8.76
CA LEU A 122 -19.43 12.50 8.72
C LEU A 122 -19.46 11.44 7.62
N ARG A 123 -20.59 10.72 7.45
CA ARG A 123 -20.75 9.74 6.36
C ARG A 123 -20.64 10.41 5.00
N LYS A 124 -21.32 11.55 4.80
CA LYS A 124 -21.22 12.32 3.55
C LYS A 124 -19.78 12.73 3.25
N GLN A 125 -19.04 13.24 4.24
CA GLN A 125 -17.64 13.61 4.03
C GLN A 125 -16.75 12.39 3.73
N ALA A 126 -17.05 11.23 4.31
CA ALA A 126 -16.35 9.98 4.01
C ALA A 126 -16.61 9.54 2.55
N ASP A 127 -17.86 9.65 2.09
CA ASP A 127 -18.26 9.34 0.72
C ASP A 127 -17.59 10.28 -0.29
N ASP A 128 -17.58 11.58 -0.01
CA ASP A 128 -16.91 12.60 -0.85
C ASP A 128 -15.40 12.31 -0.95
N ALA A 129 -14.75 11.99 0.18
CA ALA A 129 -13.34 11.61 0.21
C ALA A 129 -13.08 10.30 -0.57
N ALA A 130 -13.98 9.33 -0.48
CA ALA A 130 -13.88 8.08 -1.22
C ALA A 130 -14.05 8.27 -2.73
N GLN A 131 -14.93 9.17 -3.16
CA GLN A 131 -15.08 9.54 -4.57
C GLN A 131 -13.83 10.21 -5.10
N ALA A 132 -13.30 11.22 -4.39
CA ALA A 132 -12.07 11.91 -4.79
C ALA A 132 -10.87 10.95 -4.84
N TYR A 133 -10.76 10.02 -3.89
CA TYR A 133 -9.74 8.96 -3.90
C TYR A 133 -9.80 8.14 -5.20
N ARG A 134 -10.99 7.63 -5.58
CA ARG A 134 -11.14 6.79 -6.79
C ARG A 134 -10.75 7.55 -8.05
N GLN A 135 -11.25 8.78 -8.21
CA GLN A 135 -10.93 9.60 -9.39
C GLN A 135 -9.43 9.87 -9.52
N LEU A 136 -8.75 10.11 -8.40
CA LEU A 136 -7.31 10.36 -8.39
C LEU A 136 -6.52 9.08 -8.65
N ASP A 137 -6.91 7.96 -8.03
CA ASP A 137 -6.25 6.67 -8.23
C ASP A 137 -6.39 6.17 -9.67
N ASP A 138 -7.58 6.26 -10.27
CA ASP A 138 -7.82 5.85 -11.66
C ASP A 138 -6.90 6.62 -12.64
N ARG A 139 -6.74 7.93 -12.42
CA ARG A 139 -5.82 8.76 -13.22
C ARG A 139 -4.36 8.38 -13.00
N LEU A 140 -3.95 8.12 -11.75
CA LEU A 140 -2.60 7.65 -11.43
C LEU A 140 -2.30 6.31 -12.11
N GLN A 141 -3.26 5.37 -12.09
CA GLN A 141 -3.10 4.09 -12.77
C GLN A 141 -2.98 4.25 -14.29
N GLY A 142 -3.80 5.11 -14.90
CA GLY A 142 -3.68 5.44 -16.32
C GLY A 142 -2.28 5.98 -16.65
N LEU A 143 -1.76 6.88 -15.81
CA LEU A 143 -0.45 7.49 -16.01
C LEU A 143 0.70 6.47 -15.87
N ASN A 144 0.59 5.52 -14.93
CA ASN A 144 1.58 4.44 -14.77
C ASN A 144 1.79 3.64 -16.07
N TRP A 145 0.75 3.48 -16.89
CA TRP A 145 0.83 2.77 -18.17
C TRP A 145 1.35 3.64 -19.33
N SER A 146 1.23 4.96 -19.24
CA SER A 146 1.74 5.87 -20.27
C SER A 146 3.22 6.24 -20.08
N VAL A 147 3.71 6.26 -18.84
CA VAL A 147 5.03 6.77 -18.49
C VAL A 147 6.10 5.69 -18.59
N ASP A 148 7.20 6.02 -19.25
CA ASP A 148 8.41 5.21 -19.25
C ASP A 148 9.22 5.47 -17.98
N LEU A 149 9.71 4.39 -17.37
CA LEU A 149 10.58 4.45 -16.21
C LEU A 149 11.90 5.11 -16.59
N GLN A 150 12.32 6.09 -15.80
CA GLN A 150 13.66 6.67 -15.89
C GLN A 150 14.66 5.68 -15.31
N GLU A 151 15.63 5.30 -16.13
CA GLU A 151 16.74 4.46 -15.69
C GLU A 151 17.73 5.33 -14.89
N PRO A 152 18.12 4.92 -13.68
CA PRO A 152 19.05 5.66 -12.83
C PRO A 152 20.50 5.61 -13.35
#